data_AF-D0GIG8-F1
#
_entry.id   AF-D0GIG8-F1
#
_cell.length_a   1.000
_cell.length_b   1.000
_cell.length_c   1.000
_cell.angle_alpha   90.00
_cell.angle_beta   90.00
_cell.angle_gamma   90.00
#
_symmetry.space_group_name_H-M   'P 1'
#
loop_
_entity.id
_entity.type
_entity.pdbx_description
1 polymer ?
#
loop_
_entity_poly.entity_id
_entity_poly.type
_entity_poly.pdbx_seq_one_letter_code
_entity_poly.pdbx_strand_id
1 'polypeptide(L)'
;MMRKVMLLVGFVLFCNFNIFSMDKLQIPAEFSENITVTGFDSDIFEYDFNKDGIKEKVLVNSKKDEFSIKTIISIYIMEDGNYRFAYQIPLKEDVNIFSVKRAENMLKKVKEHYEDYSKDLEKGEVRYVRLLDDNTNEQIVFDMKFDKHSPKDLDNFIFVKKTTVFNQSPQHHSGVAYTAHYKDKPRILLEFLSEKDNKHTVWYFTEMQEGKDKSKVKGYVSEVSGTIQRRGFYWDEMHSKIEKVNYFINNAMKDKSDLYIITQYRPLANDIYSEKDKFGNRRNQSITGYINPDKKGEIINIPDQTIFKIIGKENDMLKIETPLYGGPYYIADNPEIMKKWNLETQVNKFIAIDSNNQTEAVLQRIKDTNNFSIISYSFVTTGKDDGYSSYETPHGAFLIAFTRPYMLFTGRQREGDTRKSAGKEGLVIAGEAQYAVRFSGGAYMHGIPVSYGASASTKAYTASKIGTYKESHKCVRHYDDQIEFIVNWINGNSTTKERDNTIPDEPVIAVVL
;
A
#
# COMPACT_ATOMS: atom_id res chain seq x y z
N MET A 1 -14.38 -32.22 40.86
CA MET A 1 -13.43 -31.20 41.36
C MET A 1 -12.40 -30.93 40.26
N MET A 2 -12.80 -30.24 39.18
CA MET A 2 -11.95 -29.97 38.02
C MET A 2 -11.64 -28.47 37.99
N ARG A 3 -10.34 -28.16 38.10
CA ARG A 3 -9.80 -26.80 38.10
C ARG A 3 -10.09 -26.11 36.77
N LYS A 4 -10.83 -25.00 36.84
CA LYS A 4 -10.87 -23.97 35.80
C LYS A 4 -9.46 -23.38 35.64
N VAL A 5 -8.86 -23.56 34.48
CA VAL A 5 -7.75 -22.71 34.02
C VAL A 5 -8.37 -21.72 33.06
N MET A 6 -8.60 -20.51 33.56
CA MET A 6 -9.05 -19.36 32.80
C MET A 6 -7.83 -18.82 32.07
N LEU A 7 -7.70 -19.17 30.78
CA LEU A 7 -6.68 -18.63 29.90
C LEU A 7 -7.11 -17.21 29.52
N LEU A 8 -6.57 -16.24 30.26
CA LEU A 8 -6.70 -14.81 29.99
C LEU A 8 -5.85 -14.50 28.75
N VAL A 9 -6.40 -14.73 27.55
CA VAL A 9 -5.81 -14.20 26.31
C VAL A 9 -6.14 -12.71 26.28
N GLY A 10 -5.23 -11.90 26.80
CA GLY A 10 -5.20 -10.46 26.58
C GLY A 10 -4.96 -10.21 25.10
N PHE A 11 -6.03 -10.06 24.33
CA PHE A 11 -6.01 -9.58 22.97
C PHE A 11 -5.68 -8.07 23.02
N VAL A 12 -4.39 -7.74 23.06
CA VAL A 12 -3.96 -6.38 22.80
C VAL A 12 -4.15 -6.16 21.30
N LEU A 13 -5.23 -5.46 20.95
CA LEU A 13 -5.37 -4.78 19.67
C LEU A 13 -4.21 -3.77 19.54
N PHE A 14 -3.08 -4.24 19.03
CA PHE A 14 -2.13 -3.36 18.39
C PHE A 14 -2.73 -2.98 17.06
N CYS A 15 -3.22 -1.74 16.96
CA CYS A 15 -3.20 -1.03 15.70
C CYS A 15 -1.78 -1.17 15.15
N ASN A 16 -1.62 -1.96 14.08
CA ASN A 16 -0.34 -2.16 13.41
C ASN A 16 0.17 -0.81 12.92
N PHE A 17 1.00 -0.16 13.73
CA PHE A 17 2.11 0.60 13.20
C PHE A 17 2.89 -0.36 12.30
N ASN A 18 3.38 0.12 11.16
CA ASN A 18 4.37 -0.59 10.33
C ASN A 18 5.66 -0.76 11.13
N ILE A 19 5.62 -1.63 12.14
CA ILE A 19 6.77 -2.06 12.90
C ILE A 19 7.59 -2.88 11.93
N PHE A 20 8.87 -2.55 11.85
CA PHE A 20 9.89 -3.37 11.19
C PHE A 20 9.82 -4.81 11.72
N SER A 21 9.01 -5.65 11.07
CA SER A 21 8.91 -7.08 11.34
C SER A 21 10.00 -7.75 10.51
N MET A 22 11.07 -8.19 11.16
CA MET A 22 12.14 -8.95 10.53
C MET A 22 12.06 -10.40 10.96
N ASP A 23 12.31 -11.31 10.01
CA ASP A 23 12.57 -12.71 10.30
C ASP A 23 13.92 -12.84 10.99
N LYS A 24 13.91 -12.67 12.31
CA LYS A 24 15.10 -12.84 13.13
C LYS A 24 15.38 -14.33 13.28
N LEU A 25 16.55 -14.75 12.82
CA LEU A 25 17.08 -16.07 13.08
C LEU A 25 17.88 -16.05 14.39
N GLN A 26 17.50 -16.88 15.35
CA GLN A 26 18.28 -17.01 16.59
C GLN A 26 19.58 -17.75 16.28
N ILE A 27 20.70 -17.11 16.58
CA ILE A 27 22.05 -17.65 16.40
C ILE A 27 22.92 -17.34 17.63
N PRO A 28 24.01 -18.10 17.86
CA PRO A 28 24.92 -17.84 18.97
C PRO A 28 25.53 -16.43 18.92
N ALA A 29 25.78 -15.85 20.10
CA ALA A 29 26.41 -14.53 20.19
C ALA A 29 27.89 -14.56 19.79
N GLU A 30 28.58 -15.68 20.03
CA GLU A 30 29.97 -15.91 19.68
C GLU A 30 30.07 -16.94 18.54
N PHE A 31 31.04 -16.73 17.65
CA PHE A 31 31.26 -17.62 16.52
C PHE A 31 31.90 -18.95 16.93
N SER A 32 31.49 -20.05 16.31
CA SER A 32 32.22 -21.31 16.31
C SER A 32 32.12 -22.00 14.95
N GLU A 33 33.13 -22.79 14.58
CA GLU A 33 33.16 -23.50 13.29
C GLU A 33 32.06 -24.58 13.16
N ASN A 34 31.42 -24.95 14.28
CA ASN A 34 30.37 -25.97 14.34
C ASN A 34 28.96 -25.39 14.49
N ILE A 35 28.76 -24.09 14.21
CA ILE A 35 27.42 -23.50 14.27
C ILE A 35 26.50 -24.20 13.27
N THR A 36 25.38 -24.69 13.78
CA THR A 36 24.28 -25.23 12.98
C THR A 36 22.99 -24.57 13.43
N VAL A 37 22.11 -24.25 12.48
CA VAL A 37 20.80 -23.66 12.79
C VAL A 37 19.71 -24.66 12.43
N THR A 38 18.86 -24.99 13.40
CA THR A 38 17.83 -26.02 13.21
C THR A 38 16.88 -25.64 12.08
N GLY A 39 16.73 -26.52 11.10
CA GLY A 39 15.85 -26.33 9.94
C GLY A 39 16.45 -25.51 8.79
N PHE A 40 17.75 -25.21 8.84
CA PHE A 40 18.49 -24.54 7.78
C PHE A 40 19.74 -25.34 7.40
N ASP A 41 20.10 -25.27 6.12
CA ASP A 41 21.43 -25.62 5.64
C ASP A 41 22.35 -24.42 5.91
N SER A 42 23.47 -24.64 6.59
CA SER A 42 24.38 -23.60 7.06
C SER A 42 25.74 -23.72 6.36
N ASP A 43 26.15 -22.64 5.68
CA ASP A 43 27.48 -22.50 5.09
C ASP A 43 28.27 -21.39 5.78
N ILE A 44 29.58 -21.59 5.95
CA ILE A 44 30.48 -20.62 6.58
C ILE A 44 31.58 -20.23 5.60
N PHE A 45 31.85 -18.94 5.49
CA PHE A 45 33.02 -18.42 4.79
C PHE A 45 33.60 -17.18 5.47
N GLU A 46 34.81 -16.82 5.08
CA GLU A 46 35.47 -15.60 5.52
C GLU A 46 35.50 -14.57 4.40
N TYR A 47 35.23 -13.32 4.72
CA TYR A 47 35.32 -12.22 3.77
C TYR A 47 35.77 -10.95 4.48
N ASP A 48 36.62 -10.16 3.85
CA ASP A 48 37.04 -8.84 4.34
C ASP A 48 36.20 -7.79 3.59
N PHE A 49 35.15 -7.30 4.25
CA PHE A 49 34.17 -6.43 3.60
C PHE A 49 34.66 -4.99 3.41
N ASN A 50 35.45 -4.46 4.36
CA ASN A 50 35.92 -3.07 4.38
C ASN A 50 37.40 -2.93 3.93
N LYS A 51 38.06 -4.04 3.58
CA LYS A 51 39.47 -4.11 3.14
C LYS A 51 40.45 -3.65 4.21
N ASP A 52 40.13 -3.88 5.49
CA ASP A 52 41.01 -3.54 6.61
C ASP A 52 42.03 -4.64 6.94
N GLY A 53 41.95 -5.79 6.27
CA GLY A 53 42.82 -6.95 6.47
C GLY A 53 42.30 -7.95 7.52
N ILE A 54 41.22 -7.64 8.23
CA ILE A 54 40.52 -8.52 9.16
C ILE A 54 39.31 -9.09 8.43
N LYS A 55 39.25 -10.41 8.29
CA LYS A 55 38.08 -11.05 7.68
C LYS A 55 36.98 -11.24 8.71
N GLU A 56 35.77 -10.84 8.36
CA GLU A 56 34.56 -11.26 9.06
C GLU A 56 34.25 -12.74 8.82
N LYS A 57 33.58 -13.38 9.81
CA LYS A 57 33.01 -14.72 9.65
C LYS A 57 31.57 -14.58 9.19
N VAL A 58 31.24 -15.18 8.05
CA VAL A 58 29.92 -15.08 7.43
C VAL A 58 29.25 -16.44 7.48
N LEU A 59 28.10 -16.49 8.13
CA LEU A 59 27.22 -17.66 8.22
C LEU A 59 26.00 -17.43 7.32
N VAL A 60 25.85 -18.26 6.30
CA VAL A 60 24.70 -18.24 5.39
C VAL A 60 23.77 -19.39 5.75
N ASN A 61 22.56 -19.07 6.17
CA ASN A 61 21.53 -20.05 6.46
C ASN A 61 20.49 -20.05 5.35
N SER A 62 20.29 -21.19 4.70
CA SER A 62 19.30 -21.36 3.64
C SER A 62 18.28 -22.43 4.00
N LYS A 63 17.02 -22.17 3.70
CA LYS A 63 15.93 -23.14 3.85
C LYS A 63 15.13 -23.16 2.57
N LYS A 64 14.97 -24.36 2.01
CA LYS A 64 14.13 -24.58 0.83
C LYS A 64 12.69 -24.86 1.27
N ASP A 65 11.76 -24.10 0.71
CA ASP A 65 10.32 -24.40 0.73
C ASP A 65 9.88 -24.86 -0.68
N GLU A 66 8.61 -25.22 -0.87
CA GLU A 66 8.11 -25.89 -2.09
C GLU A 66 8.40 -25.09 -3.39
N PHE A 67 8.47 -23.76 -3.30
CA PHE A 67 8.65 -22.85 -4.45
C PHE A 67 9.72 -21.76 -4.26
N SER A 68 10.41 -21.73 -3.12
CA SER A 68 11.31 -20.63 -2.74
C SER A 68 12.49 -21.10 -1.89
N ILE A 69 13.54 -20.28 -1.85
CA ILE A 69 14.67 -20.45 -0.93
C ILE A 69 14.72 -19.21 -0.05
N LYS A 70 14.51 -19.42 1.24
CA LYS A 70 14.74 -18.41 2.27
C LYS A 70 16.22 -18.42 2.63
N THR A 71 16.92 -17.31 2.44
CA THR A 71 18.34 -17.17 2.80
C THR A 71 18.53 -16.03 3.79
N ILE A 72 19.28 -16.28 4.86
CA ILE A 72 19.63 -15.30 5.89
C ILE A 72 21.13 -15.31 6.10
N ILE A 73 21.77 -14.15 5.91
CA ILE A 73 23.20 -13.96 6.13
C ILE A 73 23.40 -13.41 7.53
N SER A 74 24.28 -14.02 8.30
CA SER A 74 24.72 -13.52 9.61
C SER A 74 26.21 -13.26 9.56
N ILE A 75 26.64 -12.08 10.02
CA ILE A 75 28.04 -11.65 9.97
C ILE A 75 28.53 -11.47 11.40
N TYR A 76 29.66 -12.10 11.69
CA TYR A 76 30.40 -11.96 12.94
C TYR A 76 31.65 -11.14 12.70
N ILE A 77 31.88 -10.14 13.55
CA ILE A 77 33.02 -9.23 13.48
C ILE A 77 33.99 -9.51 14.62
N MET A 78 35.27 -9.21 14.40
CA MET A 78 36.28 -9.26 15.44
C MET A 78 36.09 -8.10 16.42
N GLU A 79 35.82 -8.40 17.69
CA GLU A 79 35.74 -7.41 18.77
C GLU A 79 36.37 -7.98 20.04
N ASP A 80 37.28 -7.23 20.66
CA ASP A 80 38.05 -7.65 21.85
C ASP A 80 38.74 -9.03 21.74
N GLY A 81 39.16 -9.43 20.52
CA GLY A 81 39.86 -10.69 20.27
C GLY A 81 38.96 -11.91 20.02
N ASN A 82 37.63 -11.74 20.01
CA ASN A 82 36.67 -12.79 19.68
C ASN A 82 35.75 -12.35 18.53
N TYR A 83 35.25 -13.33 17.76
CA TYR A 83 34.23 -13.08 16.74
C TYR A 83 32.84 -13.08 17.36
N ARG A 84 32.18 -11.92 17.40
CA ARG A 84 30.80 -11.78 17.89
C ARG A 84 29.82 -11.51 16.76
N PHE A 85 28.58 -11.94 16.95
CA PHE A 85 27.48 -11.60 16.05
C PHE A 85 27.23 -10.09 16.05
N ALA A 86 27.14 -9.50 14.85
CA ALA A 86 26.90 -8.07 14.68
C ALA A 86 25.81 -7.74 13.68
N TYR A 87 25.68 -8.52 12.59
CA TYR A 87 24.71 -8.21 11.54
C TYR A 87 23.91 -9.42 11.11
N GLN A 88 22.61 -9.24 10.87
CA GLN A 88 21.78 -10.23 10.21
C GLN A 88 20.97 -9.60 9.08
N ILE A 89 21.07 -10.22 7.90
CA ILE A 89 20.54 -9.70 6.64
C ILE A 89 19.73 -10.81 5.96
N PRO A 90 18.39 -10.81 6.07
CA PRO A 90 17.55 -11.70 5.28
C PRO A 90 17.57 -11.26 3.82
N LEU A 91 17.71 -12.22 2.92
CA LEU A 91 17.52 -12.02 1.49
C LEU A 91 16.04 -12.24 1.15
N LYS A 92 15.49 -11.46 0.21
CA LYS A 92 14.08 -11.57 -0.22
C LYS A 92 13.78 -13.01 -0.69
N GLU A 93 12.65 -13.56 -0.25
CA GLU A 93 12.28 -14.98 -0.34
C GLU A 93 12.12 -15.51 -1.78
N ASP A 94 12.01 -14.63 -2.78
CA ASP A 94 11.79 -15.00 -4.19
C ASP A 94 13.09 -15.34 -4.95
N VAL A 95 14.01 -16.07 -4.33
CA VAL A 95 15.05 -16.80 -5.08
C VAL A 95 14.37 -18.03 -5.67
N ASN A 96 13.58 -17.81 -6.72
CA ASN A 96 13.06 -18.88 -7.56
C ASN A 96 14.27 -19.72 -8.03
N ILE A 97 14.10 -21.04 -8.08
CA ILE A 97 15.14 -22.08 -8.30
C ILE A 97 15.96 -21.85 -9.59
N PHE A 98 15.56 -20.90 -10.43
CA PHE A 98 16.20 -20.52 -11.70
C PHE A 98 16.95 -19.18 -11.70
N SER A 99 17.09 -18.45 -10.59
CA SER A 99 17.74 -17.12 -10.60
C SER A 99 18.99 -16.99 -9.72
N VAL A 100 20.01 -17.83 -9.95
CA VAL A 100 21.38 -17.66 -9.39
C VAL A 100 21.86 -16.19 -9.48
N LYS A 101 21.54 -15.53 -10.60
CA LYS A 101 21.83 -14.10 -10.84
C LYS A 101 21.22 -13.14 -9.81
N ARG A 102 20.02 -13.42 -9.27
CA ARG A 102 19.37 -12.57 -8.26
C ARG A 102 20.06 -12.74 -6.90
N ALA A 103 20.39 -13.97 -6.53
CA ALA A 103 21.16 -14.25 -5.31
C ALA A 103 22.57 -13.61 -5.35
N GLU A 104 23.27 -13.72 -6.48
CA GLU A 104 24.57 -13.05 -6.70
C GLU A 104 24.47 -11.53 -6.59
N ASN A 105 23.44 -10.92 -7.18
CA ASN A 105 23.19 -9.49 -7.08
C ASN A 105 22.91 -9.05 -5.63
N MET A 106 22.16 -9.84 -4.86
CA MET A 106 21.89 -9.53 -3.45
C MET A 106 23.15 -9.65 -2.58
N LEU A 107 23.97 -10.69 -2.79
CA LEU A 107 25.27 -10.81 -2.13
C LEU A 107 26.21 -9.65 -2.47
N LYS A 108 26.18 -9.17 -3.72
CA LYS A 108 26.90 -7.97 -4.14
C LYS A 108 26.41 -6.73 -3.37
N LYS A 109 25.10 -6.56 -3.18
CA LYS A 109 24.53 -5.45 -2.40
C LYS A 109 24.92 -5.48 -0.93
N VAL A 110 24.98 -6.67 -0.33
CA VAL A 110 25.49 -6.85 1.05
C VAL A 110 26.89 -6.28 1.19
N LYS A 111 27.74 -6.47 0.17
CA LYS A 111 29.10 -5.92 0.13
C LYS A 111 29.09 -4.41 -0.12
N GLU A 112 28.34 -3.95 -1.12
CA GLU A 112 28.28 -2.53 -1.50
C GLU A 112 27.78 -1.63 -0.37
N HIS A 113 26.89 -2.15 0.48
CA HIS A 113 26.34 -1.41 1.61
C HIS A 113 27.01 -1.71 2.96
N TYR A 114 28.11 -2.48 3.00
CA TYR A 114 28.77 -2.83 4.26
C TYR A 114 29.16 -1.60 5.06
N GLU A 115 29.79 -0.61 4.43
CA GLU A 115 30.18 0.64 5.08
C GLU A 115 28.97 1.45 5.60
N ASP A 116 27.80 1.27 5.00
CA ASP A 116 26.58 1.99 5.39
C ASP A 116 25.95 1.38 6.65
N TYR A 117 25.70 0.06 6.67
CA TYR A 117 25.09 -0.57 7.84
C TYR A 117 26.09 -0.85 8.97
N SER A 118 27.40 -0.83 8.72
CA SER A 118 28.44 -0.94 9.75
C SER A 118 28.84 0.41 10.35
N LYS A 119 28.38 1.53 9.77
CA LYS A 119 28.80 2.87 10.15
C LYS A 119 28.64 3.12 11.65
N ASP A 120 29.74 3.47 12.30
CA ASP A 120 29.84 3.79 13.73
C ASP A 120 29.12 2.76 14.63
N LEU A 121 29.27 1.46 14.33
CA LEU A 121 28.76 0.38 15.17
C LEU A 121 29.33 0.48 16.58
N GLU A 122 28.45 0.49 17.59
CA GLU A 122 28.87 0.51 18.98
C GLU A 122 29.26 -0.89 19.48
N LYS A 123 30.14 -0.94 20.49
CA LYS A 123 30.52 -2.17 21.17
C LYS A 123 29.28 -2.90 21.70
N GLY A 124 29.17 -4.20 21.39
CA GLY A 124 28.03 -5.05 21.73
C GLY A 124 26.72 -4.76 20.97
N GLU A 125 26.70 -3.81 20.02
CA GLU A 125 25.52 -3.51 19.20
C GLU A 125 25.30 -4.61 18.14
N VAL A 126 24.05 -5.03 17.98
CA VAL A 126 23.61 -5.92 16.90
C VAL A 126 22.65 -5.16 15.98
N ARG A 127 22.87 -5.24 14.67
CA ARG A 127 22.00 -4.63 13.65
C ARG A 127 21.33 -5.69 12.79
N TYR A 128 20.01 -5.62 12.73
CA TYR A 128 19.19 -6.44 11.85
C TYR A 128 18.84 -5.60 10.64
N VAL A 129 19.46 -5.90 9.50
CA VAL A 129 19.54 -5.01 8.33
C VAL A 129 18.67 -5.55 7.21
N ARG A 130 17.86 -4.68 6.61
CA ARG A 130 17.13 -4.95 5.38
C ARG A 130 17.64 -4.02 4.28
N LEU A 131 18.26 -4.61 3.27
CA LEU A 131 18.64 -3.90 2.05
C LEU A 131 17.38 -3.75 1.18
N LEU A 132 17.07 -2.53 0.76
CA LEU A 132 15.87 -2.26 -0.01
C LEU A 132 16.23 -2.10 -1.50
N ASP A 133 15.50 -2.84 -2.32
CA ASP A 133 15.55 -2.74 -3.78
C ASP A 133 14.17 -2.41 -4.33
N ASP A 134 14.01 -2.49 -5.66
CA ASP A 134 12.67 -2.69 -6.22
C ASP A 134 12.00 -3.86 -5.48
N ASN A 135 10.78 -3.63 -5.03
CA ASN A 135 9.96 -4.65 -4.37
C ASN A 135 9.03 -5.30 -5.39
N THR A 136 9.54 -5.49 -6.61
CA THR A 136 8.85 -6.18 -7.69
C THR A 136 9.09 -7.69 -7.60
N ASN A 137 8.33 -8.45 -8.37
CA ASN A 137 8.53 -9.88 -8.56
C ASN A 137 8.42 -10.22 -10.06
N GLU A 138 8.69 -11.47 -10.43
CA GLU A 138 8.68 -11.93 -11.83
C GLU A 138 7.30 -11.83 -12.52
N GLN A 139 6.22 -11.65 -11.74
CA GLN A 139 4.84 -11.53 -12.20
C GLN A 139 4.45 -10.08 -12.50
N ILE A 140 5.31 -9.10 -12.17
CA ILE A 140 5.09 -7.68 -12.44
C ILE A 140 6.11 -7.21 -13.47
N VAL A 141 5.60 -6.64 -14.57
CA VAL A 141 6.40 -6.12 -15.68
C VAL A 141 6.07 -4.64 -15.84
N PHE A 142 7.05 -3.79 -16.15
CA PHE A 142 6.80 -2.38 -16.46
C PHE A 142 6.68 -2.20 -17.97
N ASP A 143 5.50 -1.83 -18.46
CA ASP A 143 5.27 -1.39 -19.85
C ASP A 143 4.50 -0.06 -19.82
N MET A 144 5.23 0.95 -19.32
CA MET A 144 4.71 2.30 -19.06
C MET A 144 4.14 2.92 -20.35
N LYS A 145 2.86 3.25 -20.33
CA LYS A 145 2.19 4.03 -21.38
C LYS A 145 2.03 5.50 -21.00
N PHE A 146 2.12 5.80 -19.70
CA PHE A 146 2.12 7.16 -19.17
C PHE A 146 2.95 7.23 -17.88
N ASP A 147 4.10 7.91 -17.94
CA ASP A 147 5.08 7.99 -16.83
C ASP A 147 5.33 9.41 -16.30
N LYS A 148 4.57 10.41 -16.76
CA LYS A 148 4.83 11.83 -16.46
C LYS A 148 4.85 12.14 -14.96
N HIS A 149 4.00 11.46 -14.19
CA HIS A 149 3.91 11.60 -12.73
C HIS A 149 4.40 10.38 -11.95
N SER A 150 5.07 9.47 -12.66
CA SER A 150 5.65 8.28 -12.07
C SER A 150 6.94 8.64 -11.35
N PRO A 151 7.03 8.42 -10.02
CA PRO A 151 8.24 8.70 -9.29
C PRO A 151 9.31 7.66 -9.62
N LYS A 152 10.25 8.06 -10.48
CA LYS A 152 11.36 7.20 -10.93
C LYS A 152 12.24 6.82 -9.73
N ASP A 153 12.59 5.54 -9.65
CA ASP A 153 13.52 4.99 -8.66
C ASP A 153 13.08 5.17 -7.19
N LEU A 154 11.77 5.25 -6.91
CA LEU A 154 11.24 5.62 -5.59
C LEU A 154 10.20 4.62 -5.03
N ASP A 155 10.53 3.34 -5.04
CA ASP A 155 9.66 2.28 -4.52
C ASP A 155 9.57 2.28 -2.99
N ASN A 156 10.66 2.61 -2.31
CA ASN A 156 10.73 2.72 -0.85
C ASN A 156 11.28 4.10 -0.49
N PHE A 157 10.55 4.88 0.29
CA PHE A 157 10.91 6.25 0.61
C PHE A 157 10.42 6.72 1.98
N ILE A 158 11.08 7.77 2.48
CA ILE A 158 10.63 8.49 3.65
C ILE A 158 9.75 9.66 3.23
N PHE A 159 8.48 9.67 3.64
CA PHE A 159 7.68 10.88 3.57
C PHE A 159 8.02 11.82 4.74
N VAL A 160 8.58 12.98 4.41
CA VAL A 160 8.97 13.99 5.40
C VAL A 160 7.74 14.85 5.77
N LYS A 161 7.29 14.70 7.02
CA LYS A 161 6.09 15.35 7.57
C LYS A 161 6.34 16.79 7.99
N LYS A 162 7.57 17.08 8.44
CA LYS A 162 8.08 18.38 8.89
C LYS A 162 9.59 18.43 8.63
N THR A 163 10.18 19.63 8.60
CA THR A 163 11.64 19.77 8.45
C THR A 163 12.39 18.84 9.40
N THR A 164 13.24 17.99 8.85
CA THR A 164 13.93 16.90 9.56
C THR A 164 15.39 16.86 9.14
N VAL A 165 16.26 16.71 10.13
CA VAL A 165 17.70 16.52 9.92
C VAL A 165 17.97 15.05 9.64
N PHE A 166 18.77 14.79 8.62
CA PHE A 166 19.35 13.49 8.32
C PHE A 166 20.83 13.56 8.67
N ASN A 167 21.28 12.58 9.43
CA ASN A 167 22.56 12.53 10.09
C ASN A 167 23.64 11.87 9.23
N GLN A 168 24.92 12.17 9.47
CA GLN A 168 26.06 11.53 8.79
C GLN A 168 26.30 10.10 9.26
N SER A 169 25.79 9.73 10.42
CA SER A 169 25.87 8.38 10.97
C SER A 169 24.63 8.05 11.82
N PRO A 170 24.35 6.76 12.07
CA PRO A 170 23.15 6.30 12.78
C PRO A 170 23.25 6.48 14.30
N GLN A 171 23.53 7.72 14.72
CA GLN A 171 23.62 8.15 16.11
C GLN A 171 22.89 9.49 16.26
N HIS A 172 22.36 9.78 17.45
CA HIS A 172 21.59 11.02 17.68
C HIS A 172 22.44 12.30 17.74
N HIS A 173 23.77 12.15 17.89
CA HIS A 173 24.70 13.27 18.07
C HIS A 173 25.71 13.44 16.93
N SER A 174 25.51 12.75 15.80
CA SER A 174 26.40 12.90 14.65
C SER A 174 26.11 14.18 13.86
N GLY A 175 27.04 14.55 12.99
CA GLY A 175 26.91 15.73 12.14
C GLY A 175 25.71 15.65 11.20
N VAL A 176 25.29 16.81 10.67
CA VAL A 176 24.22 16.88 9.68
C VAL A 176 24.75 16.44 8.31
N ALA A 177 24.10 15.45 7.71
CA ALA A 177 24.36 15.08 6.32
C ALA A 177 23.57 15.98 5.37
N TYR A 178 22.27 16.13 5.62
CA TYR A 178 21.39 17.08 4.91
C TYR A 178 20.13 17.36 5.73
N THR A 179 19.34 18.35 5.31
CA THR A 179 18.03 18.65 5.89
C THR A 179 16.95 18.49 4.84
N ALA A 180 15.94 17.66 5.13
CA ALA A 180 14.77 17.51 4.27
C ALA A 180 13.58 18.30 4.82
N HIS A 181 12.74 18.80 3.93
CA HIS A 181 11.58 19.62 4.23
C HIS A 181 10.27 18.89 3.99
N TYR A 182 9.17 19.51 4.43
CA TYR A 182 7.84 18.97 4.21
C TYR A 182 7.63 18.60 2.72
N LYS A 183 7.10 17.38 2.50
CA LYS A 183 6.84 16.74 1.20
C LYS A 183 8.02 16.09 0.51
N ASP A 184 9.24 16.32 0.97
CA ASP A 184 10.40 15.61 0.45
C ASP A 184 10.22 14.11 0.67
N LYS A 185 10.74 13.34 -0.30
CA LYS A 185 10.65 11.89 -0.33
C LYS A 185 12.02 11.26 -0.57
N PRO A 186 12.97 11.33 0.40
CA PRO A 186 14.24 10.63 0.26
C PRO A 186 14.01 9.13 0.04
N ARG A 187 14.66 8.55 -0.97
CA ARG A 187 14.64 7.12 -1.25
C ARG A 187 15.33 6.40 -0.09
N ILE A 188 14.78 5.30 0.38
CA ILE A 188 15.44 4.44 1.37
C ILE A 188 16.31 3.43 0.62
N LEU A 189 17.59 3.37 0.97
CA LEU A 189 18.55 2.39 0.43
C LEU A 189 18.60 1.14 1.30
N LEU A 190 18.60 1.33 2.62
CA LEU A 190 18.48 0.28 3.60
C LEU A 190 17.81 0.79 4.86
N GLU A 191 17.32 -0.14 5.65
CA GLU A 191 16.81 0.11 6.99
C GLU A 191 17.37 -0.94 7.94
N PHE A 192 17.51 -0.60 9.21
CA PHE A 192 17.92 -1.58 10.20
C PHE A 192 17.38 -1.28 11.59
N LEU A 193 17.15 -2.36 12.33
CA LEU A 193 16.93 -2.32 13.77
C LEU A 193 18.26 -2.49 14.49
N SER A 194 18.68 -1.45 15.19
CA SER A 194 19.81 -1.46 16.11
C SER A 194 19.35 -1.93 17.49
N GLU A 195 20.03 -2.94 18.05
CA GLU A 195 19.78 -3.48 19.38
C GLU A 195 21.03 -3.39 20.25
N LYS A 196 20.89 -2.73 21.40
CA LYS A 196 21.94 -2.61 22.41
C LYS A 196 21.34 -2.36 23.78
N ASP A 197 21.78 -3.08 24.81
CA ASP A 197 21.34 -2.89 26.20
C ASP A 197 19.81 -2.85 26.36
N ASN A 198 19.08 -3.73 25.66
CA ASN A 198 17.60 -3.76 25.57
C ASN A 198 16.94 -2.49 24.98
N LYS A 199 17.71 -1.62 24.34
CA LYS A 199 17.21 -0.50 23.53
C LYS A 199 17.14 -0.91 22.07
N HIS A 200 16.09 -0.44 21.42
CA HIS A 200 15.75 -0.78 20.05
C HIS A 200 15.51 0.51 19.27
N THR A 201 16.30 0.74 18.22
CA THR A 201 16.16 1.94 17.38
C THR A 201 16.13 1.53 15.91
N VAL A 202 15.07 1.93 15.20
CA VAL A 202 14.99 1.77 13.75
C VAL A 202 15.67 2.97 13.09
N TRP A 203 16.59 2.67 12.17
CA TRP A 203 17.29 3.63 11.33
C TRP A 203 17.00 3.39 9.87
N TYR A 204 16.85 4.48 9.12
CA TYR A 204 16.75 4.50 7.67
C TYR A 204 17.99 5.19 7.11
N PHE A 205 18.69 4.53 6.19
CA PHE A 205 19.72 5.17 5.37
C PHE A 205 19.12 5.54 4.02
N THR A 206 19.17 6.82 3.69
CA THR A 206 18.40 7.39 2.60
C THR A 206 19.26 8.19 1.64
N GLU A 207 18.76 8.37 0.43
CA GLU A 207 19.33 9.19 -0.63
C GLU A 207 18.29 10.20 -1.14
N MET A 208 18.69 11.45 -1.36
CA MET A 208 17.88 12.42 -2.09
C MET A 208 18.73 13.26 -3.03
N GLN A 209 18.08 13.86 -4.03
CA GLN A 209 18.72 14.89 -4.86
C GLN A 209 18.56 16.25 -4.18
N GLU A 210 19.67 16.95 -4.02
CA GLU A 210 19.71 18.29 -3.44
C GLU A 210 20.34 19.29 -4.43
N GLY A 211 19.93 20.56 -4.33
CA GLY A 211 20.48 21.65 -5.12
C GLY A 211 20.04 21.68 -6.58
N LYS A 212 20.49 22.71 -7.31
CA LYS A 212 20.18 22.90 -8.74
C LYS A 212 20.80 21.82 -9.62
N ASP A 213 21.95 21.30 -9.20
CA ASP A 213 22.72 20.29 -9.94
C ASP A 213 22.24 18.86 -9.65
N LYS A 214 21.21 18.69 -8.80
CA LYS A 214 20.62 17.41 -8.41
C LYS A 214 21.66 16.42 -7.88
N SER A 215 22.63 16.92 -7.12
CA SER A 215 23.64 16.09 -6.47
C SER A 215 22.96 15.13 -5.48
N LYS A 216 23.36 13.85 -5.52
CA LYS A 216 22.86 12.85 -4.57
C LYS A 216 23.53 13.06 -3.21
N VAL A 217 22.73 13.28 -2.18
CA VAL A 217 23.15 13.32 -0.78
C VAL A 217 22.58 12.12 -0.04
N LYS A 218 23.34 11.56 0.90
CA LYS A 218 22.96 10.39 1.68
C LYS A 218 23.06 10.67 3.18
N GLY A 219 22.21 10.05 3.98
CA GLY A 219 22.18 10.27 5.42
C GLY A 219 21.23 9.33 6.16
N TYR A 220 21.31 9.36 7.48
CA TYR A 220 20.57 8.49 8.39
C TYR A 220 19.46 9.25 9.10
N VAL A 221 18.30 8.64 9.27
CA VAL A 221 17.23 9.19 10.11
C VAL A 221 16.61 8.09 10.94
N SER A 222 16.28 8.39 12.19
CA SER A 222 15.59 7.44 13.06
C SER A 222 14.07 7.66 13.04
N GLU A 223 13.33 6.56 13.11
CA GLU A 223 11.87 6.53 13.18
C GLU A 223 11.31 7.30 14.39
N VAL A 224 12.07 7.35 15.49
CA VAL A 224 11.64 7.98 16.76
C VAL A 224 11.44 9.49 16.66
N SER A 225 11.91 10.14 15.59
CA SER A 225 11.75 11.58 15.37
C SER A 225 10.28 12.02 15.27
N GLY A 226 9.38 11.12 14.87
CA GLY A 226 7.96 11.45 14.66
C GLY A 226 7.71 12.47 13.53
N THR A 227 8.75 12.94 12.85
CA THR A 227 8.71 13.91 11.74
C THR A 227 8.79 13.25 10.37
N ILE A 228 8.90 11.92 10.34
CA ILE A 228 8.95 11.11 9.12
C ILE A 228 7.89 10.01 9.12
N GLN A 229 7.68 9.39 7.96
CA GLN A 229 6.87 8.19 7.80
C GLN A 229 7.45 7.35 6.66
N ARG A 230 7.74 6.07 6.91
CA ARG A 230 8.10 5.11 5.86
C ARG A 230 6.91 4.87 4.94
N ARG A 231 7.12 4.97 3.63
CA ARG A 231 6.12 4.71 2.59
C ARG A 231 6.75 4.06 1.37
N GLY A 232 5.91 3.53 0.49
CA GLY A 232 6.38 2.94 -0.75
C GLY A 232 5.28 2.59 -1.74
N PHE A 233 5.70 2.15 -2.92
CA PHE A 233 4.87 1.44 -3.88
C PHE A 233 5.04 -0.05 -3.61
N TYR A 234 4.11 -0.68 -2.90
CA TYR A 234 4.21 -2.10 -2.54
C TYR A 234 3.66 -2.99 -3.64
N TRP A 235 4.45 -3.19 -4.71
CA TRP A 235 4.03 -3.92 -5.91
C TRP A 235 3.53 -5.34 -5.60
N ASP A 236 4.25 -6.09 -4.77
CA ASP A 236 3.86 -7.44 -4.33
C ASP A 236 2.51 -7.47 -3.60
N GLU A 237 2.24 -6.47 -2.74
CA GLU A 237 0.97 -6.37 -2.02
C GLU A 237 -0.18 -6.03 -2.97
N MET A 238 0.02 -5.06 -3.86
CA MET A 238 -0.95 -4.70 -4.90
C MET A 238 -1.28 -5.92 -5.76
N HIS A 239 -0.26 -6.63 -6.24
CA HIS A 239 -0.41 -7.84 -7.03
C HIS A 239 -1.16 -8.94 -6.28
N SER A 240 -0.77 -9.25 -5.03
CA SER A 240 -1.43 -10.26 -4.20
C SER A 240 -2.94 -9.98 -4.04
N LYS A 241 -3.32 -8.71 -3.91
CA LYS A 241 -4.72 -8.31 -3.72
C LYS A 241 -5.51 -8.39 -5.03
N ILE A 242 -4.90 -8.02 -6.14
CA ILE A 242 -5.48 -8.21 -7.48
C ILE A 242 -5.68 -9.70 -7.77
N GLU A 243 -4.69 -10.54 -7.44
CA GLU A 243 -4.79 -11.98 -7.66
C GLU A 243 -5.88 -12.64 -6.82
N LYS A 244 -6.09 -12.19 -5.57
CA LYS A 244 -7.25 -12.63 -4.78
C LYS A 244 -8.58 -12.30 -5.47
N VAL A 245 -8.69 -11.12 -6.07
CA VAL A 245 -9.89 -10.70 -6.81
C VAL A 245 -10.05 -11.53 -8.09
N ASN A 246 -8.99 -11.73 -8.86
CA ASN A 246 -9.00 -12.58 -10.06
C ASN A 246 -9.40 -14.01 -9.75
N TYR A 247 -8.77 -14.61 -8.75
CA TYR A 247 -9.06 -15.97 -8.31
C TYR A 247 -10.54 -16.13 -7.94
N PHE A 248 -11.07 -15.18 -7.17
CA PHE A 248 -12.49 -15.16 -6.79
C PHE A 248 -13.42 -15.12 -8.00
N ILE A 249 -13.16 -14.23 -8.96
CA ILE A 249 -13.97 -14.06 -10.18
C ILE A 249 -13.86 -15.28 -11.08
N ASN A 250 -12.65 -15.77 -11.34
CA ASN A 250 -12.39 -16.91 -12.20
C ASN A 250 -13.02 -18.20 -11.66
N ASN A 251 -12.97 -18.40 -10.34
CA ASN A 251 -13.67 -19.52 -9.72
C ASN A 251 -15.18 -19.40 -9.86
N ALA A 252 -15.75 -18.22 -9.63
CA ALA A 252 -17.18 -18.00 -9.84
C ALA A 252 -17.60 -18.32 -11.29
N MET A 253 -16.81 -17.89 -12.28
CA MET A 253 -17.03 -18.23 -13.68
C MET A 253 -16.94 -19.73 -13.95
N LYS A 254 -15.89 -20.40 -13.43
CA LYS A 254 -15.68 -21.84 -13.58
C LYS A 254 -16.85 -22.66 -12.99
N ASP A 255 -17.33 -22.24 -11.83
CA ASP A 255 -18.41 -22.89 -11.10
C ASP A 255 -19.80 -22.45 -11.59
N LYS A 256 -19.87 -21.56 -12.60
CA LYS A 256 -21.10 -20.94 -13.11
C LYS A 256 -21.93 -20.26 -12.02
N SER A 257 -21.25 -19.73 -11.01
CA SER A 257 -21.85 -18.94 -9.95
C SER A 257 -22.07 -17.51 -10.41
N ASP A 258 -23.23 -16.95 -10.05
CA ASP A 258 -23.54 -15.56 -10.35
C ASP A 258 -22.69 -14.60 -9.52
N LEU A 259 -22.13 -13.60 -10.19
CA LEU A 259 -21.46 -12.46 -9.57
C LEU A 259 -22.43 -11.29 -9.44
N TYR A 260 -22.27 -10.51 -8.38
CA TYR A 260 -23.09 -9.35 -8.07
C TYR A 260 -22.22 -8.18 -7.62
N ILE A 261 -22.80 -6.98 -7.71
CA ILE A 261 -22.26 -5.75 -7.14
C ILE A 261 -23.28 -5.13 -6.18
N ILE A 262 -22.81 -4.47 -5.14
CA ILE A 262 -23.66 -3.68 -4.24
C ILE A 262 -24.13 -2.39 -4.91
N THR A 263 -25.41 -2.06 -4.76
CA THR A 263 -26.02 -0.82 -5.25
C THR A 263 -26.51 0.02 -4.09
N GLN A 264 -25.70 0.96 -3.63
CA GLN A 264 -26.00 1.84 -2.50
C GLN A 264 -25.62 3.30 -2.75
N TYR A 265 -25.56 3.69 -4.03
CA TYR A 265 -25.36 5.09 -4.38
C TYR A 265 -26.50 5.98 -3.92
N ARG A 266 -26.19 6.93 -3.04
CA ARG A 266 -27.13 7.96 -2.60
C ARG A 266 -26.45 9.32 -2.68
N PRO A 267 -26.53 10.03 -3.81
CA PRO A 267 -25.93 11.36 -3.92
C PRO A 267 -26.55 12.32 -2.91
N LEU A 268 -25.74 13.20 -2.33
CA LEU A 268 -26.18 14.23 -1.37
C LEU A 268 -26.89 13.68 -0.11
N ALA A 269 -26.72 12.39 0.19
CA ALA A 269 -27.23 11.78 1.41
C ALA A 269 -26.72 12.53 2.64
N ASN A 270 -27.53 12.55 3.71
CA ASN A 270 -27.09 13.12 4.97
C ASN A 270 -25.97 12.27 5.55
N ASP A 271 -24.93 12.96 6.01
CA ASP A 271 -23.83 12.35 6.70
C ASP A 271 -24.23 11.99 8.12
N ILE A 272 -23.93 10.77 8.51
CA ILE A 272 -24.20 10.25 9.85
C ILE A 272 -22.90 9.62 10.34
N TYR A 273 -22.43 10.11 11.49
CA TYR A 273 -21.29 9.51 12.16
C TYR A 273 -21.55 8.01 12.37
N SER A 274 -20.60 7.18 11.94
CA SER A 274 -20.68 5.72 12.11
C SER A 274 -19.28 5.16 12.29
N GLU A 275 -19.06 4.32 13.29
CA GLU A 275 -17.75 3.70 13.51
C GLU A 275 -17.27 2.91 12.28
N LYS A 276 -15.94 2.83 12.13
CA LYS A 276 -15.32 1.96 11.13
C LYS A 276 -15.49 0.51 11.56
N ASP A 277 -15.73 -0.36 10.60
CA ASP A 277 -15.62 -1.80 10.83
C ASP A 277 -14.14 -2.24 10.87
N LYS A 278 -13.90 -3.55 11.05
CA LYS A 278 -12.56 -4.14 11.03
C LYS A 278 -11.80 -3.99 9.71
N PHE A 279 -12.47 -3.63 8.61
CA PHE A 279 -11.85 -3.37 7.31
C PHE A 279 -11.66 -1.86 7.05
N GLY A 280 -11.95 -1.01 8.04
CA GLY A 280 -11.81 0.44 7.93
C GLY A 280 -12.99 1.14 7.24
N ASN A 281 -14.03 0.41 6.85
CA ASN A 281 -15.16 0.95 6.11
C ASN A 281 -16.24 1.52 7.04
N ARG A 282 -16.82 2.66 6.64
CA ARG A 282 -17.96 3.28 7.32
C ARG A 282 -19.29 2.93 6.67
N ARG A 283 -20.38 3.18 7.38
CA ARG A 283 -21.75 2.91 6.92
C ARG A 283 -22.20 3.82 5.76
N ASN A 284 -21.53 4.95 5.55
CA ASN A 284 -21.86 5.90 4.49
C ASN A 284 -21.82 5.25 3.10
N GLN A 285 -23.01 5.12 2.48
CA GLN A 285 -23.20 4.47 1.18
C GLN A 285 -22.69 3.01 1.14
N SER A 286 -22.88 2.31 2.26
CA SER A 286 -22.59 0.89 2.43
C SER A 286 -23.86 0.17 2.88
N ILE A 287 -23.93 -1.14 2.60
CA ILE A 287 -24.87 -2.04 3.26
C ILE A 287 -24.22 -2.65 4.51
N THR A 288 -25.03 -3.15 5.42
CA THR A 288 -24.54 -3.86 6.61
C THR A 288 -24.51 -5.37 6.34
N GLY A 289 -23.33 -5.97 6.48
CA GLY A 289 -23.14 -7.42 6.53
C GLY A 289 -22.98 -7.89 7.97
N TYR A 290 -23.62 -8.99 8.33
CA TYR A 290 -23.56 -9.58 9.67
C TYR A 290 -22.73 -10.87 9.63
N ILE A 291 -22.03 -11.19 10.72
CA ILE A 291 -21.33 -12.49 10.84
C ILE A 291 -22.27 -13.68 11.08
N ASN A 292 -23.54 -13.40 11.41
CA ASN A 292 -24.55 -14.40 11.73
C ASN A 292 -25.93 -13.95 11.17
N PRO A 293 -26.78 -14.88 10.68
CA PRO A 293 -28.08 -14.56 10.10
C PRO A 293 -29.09 -13.99 11.11
N ASP A 294 -28.91 -14.20 12.42
CA ASP A 294 -29.75 -13.61 13.47
C ASP A 294 -29.38 -12.16 13.79
N LYS A 295 -28.47 -11.55 12.99
CA LYS A 295 -27.97 -10.17 13.15
C LYS A 295 -27.29 -9.91 14.50
N LYS A 296 -26.72 -10.95 15.11
CA LYS A 296 -25.94 -10.87 16.35
C LYS A 296 -24.45 -10.82 16.05
N GLY A 297 -23.72 -10.10 16.91
CA GLY A 297 -22.26 -10.02 16.85
C GLY A 297 -21.74 -8.86 16.01
N GLU A 298 -20.51 -9.01 15.53
CA GLU A 298 -19.81 -8.00 14.73
C GLU A 298 -20.53 -7.78 13.39
N ILE A 299 -20.49 -6.54 12.91
CA ILE A 299 -20.96 -6.16 11.58
C ILE A 299 -19.80 -5.65 10.73
N ILE A 300 -19.97 -5.73 9.41
CA ILE A 300 -19.12 -5.09 8.43
C ILE A 300 -19.95 -4.15 7.55
N ASN A 301 -19.32 -3.10 7.05
CA ASN A 301 -19.88 -2.15 6.11
C ASN A 301 -19.37 -2.50 4.71
N ILE A 302 -20.26 -2.93 3.83
CA ILE A 302 -19.94 -3.35 2.46
C ILE A 302 -20.31 -2.20 1.51
N PRO A 303 -19.35 -1.44 0.97
CA PRO A 303 -19.63 -0.23 0.20
C PRO A 303 -20.28 -0.54 -1.17
N ASP A 304 -20.94 0.48 -1.73
CA ASP A 304 -21.38 0.50 -3.13
C ASP A 304 -20.29 0.00 -4.10
N GLN A 305 -20.71 -0.70 -5.16
CA GLN A 305 -19.89 -1.37 -6.18
C GLN A 305 -18.99 -2.52 -5.72
N THR A 306 -19.01 -2.90 -4.43
CA THR A 306 -18.28 -4.08 -3.96
C THR A 306 -18.75 -5.32 -4.71
N ILE A 307 -17.81 -6.08 -5.28
CA ILE A 307 -18.07 -7.35 -5.96
C ILE A 307 -18.29 -8.46 -4.92
N PHE A 308 -19.29 -9.30 -5.11
CA PHE A 308 -19.58 -10.45 -4.25
C PHE A 308 -20.28 -11.58 -5.01
N LYS A 309 -20.41 -12.74 -4.36
CA LYS A 309 -21.26 -13.86 -4.81
C LYS A 309 -22.19 -14.30 -3.69
N ILE A 310 -23.34 -14.84 -4.05
CA ILE A 310 -24.27 -15.46 -3.11
C ILE A 310 -23.91 -16.95 -3.01
N ILE A 311 -23.67 -17.43 -1.79
CA ILE A 311 -23.30 -18.83 -1.50
C ILE A 311 -24.39 -19.60 -0.75
N GLY A 312 -25.52 -18.95 -0.44
CA GLY A 312 -26.68 -19.59 0.18
C GLY A 312 -27.67 -18.59 0.76
N LYS A 313 -28.68 -19.12 1.45
CA LYS A 313 -29.70 -18.35 2.18
C LYS A 313 -30.00 -19.04 3.51
N GLU A 314 -30.09 -18.28 4.59
CA GLU A 314 -30.32 -18.77 5.95
C GLU A 314 -31.08 -17.70 6.76
N ASN A 315 -32.12 -18.09 7.50
CA ASN A 315 -33.04 -17.19 8.24
C ASN A 315 -33.42 -15.91 7.46
N ASP A 316 -33.87 -16.09 6.21
CA ASP A 316 -34.25 -15.01 5.29
C ASP A 316 -33.15 -13.99 4.95
N MET A 317 -31.90 -14.32 5.23
CA MET A 317 -30.72 -13.54 4.85
C MET A 317 -29.92 -14.26 3.77
N LEU A 318 -29.37 -13.49 2.83
CA LEU A 318 -28.44 -14.02 1.83
C LEU A 318 -27.06 -14.18 2.46
N LYS A 319 -26.49 -15.37 2.33
CA LYS A 319 -25.13 -15.69 2.72
C LYS A 319 -24.21 -15.38 1.55
N ILE A 320 -23.25 -14.50 1.76
CA ILE A 320 -22.38 -13.97 0.70
C ILE A 320 -20.90 -14.13 1.04
N GLU A 321 -20.07 -14.06 0.00
CA GLU A 321 -18.61 -13.98 0.07
C GLU A 321 -18.11 -12.85 -0.84
N THR A 322 -17.08 -12.13 -0.41
CA THR A 322 -16.41 -11.08 -1.20
C THR A 322 -14.92 -11.39 -1.35
N PRO A 323 -14.24 -10.89 -2.40
CA PRO A 323 -12.84 -11.24 -2.65
C PRO A 323 -11.86 -10.73 -1.60
N LEU A 324 -12.16 -9.60 -0.94
CA LEU A 324 -11.21 -8.96 0.00
C LEU A 324 -11.67 -8.97 1.46
N TYR A 325 -12.98 -9.03 1.73
CA TYR A 325 -13.48 -9.17 3.11
C TYR A 325 -13.67 -10.65 3.51
N GLY A 326 -13.62 -11.55 2.52
CA GLY A 326 -13.91 -12.97 2.69
C GLY A 326 -15.40 -13.24 2.92
N GLY A 327 -15.68 -14.25 3.72
CA GLY A 327 -17.03 -14.64 4.10
C GLY A 327 -17.01 -15.90 4.97
N PRO A 328 -18.19 -16.42 5.35
CA PRO A 328 -19.51 -15.90 4.98
C PRO A 328 -19.91 -14.64 5.75
N TYR A 329 -20.62 -13.73 5.09
CA TYR A 329 -21.41 -12.67 5.72
C TYR A 329 -22.87 -12.77 5.31
N TYR A 330 -23.77 -12.24 6.12
CA TYR A 330 -25.20 -12.27 5.90
C TYR A 330 -25.72 -10.87 5.60
N ILE A 331 -26.45 -10.73 4.48
CA ILE A 331 -27.09 -9.46 4.07
C ILE A 331 -28.60 -9.65 3.90
N ALA A 332 -29.34 -8.55 3.91
CA ALA A 332 -30.77 -8.61 3.64
C ALA A 332 -31.04 -9.15 2.22
N ASP A 333 -32.01 -10.04 2.09
CA ASP A 333 -32.52 -10.48 0.79
C ASP A 333 -33.39 -9.38 0.18
N ASN A 334 -32.73 -8.38 -0.41
CA ASN A 334 -33.37 -7.24 -1.05
C ASN A 334 -32.74 -7.00 -2.43
N PRO A 335 -33.48 -7.18 -3.54
CA PRO A 335 -32.94 -6.96 -4.87
C PRO A 335 -32.52 -5.50 -5.14
N GLU A 336 -33.02 -4.51 -4.38
CA GLU A 336 -32.65 -3.10 -4.56
C GLU A 336 -31.21 -2.77 -4.13
N ILE A 337 -30.59 -3.62 -3.31
CA ILE A 337 -29.23 -3.39 -2.79
C ILE A 337 -28.14 -4.08 -3.60
N MET A 338 -28.52 -4.81 -4.66
CA MET A 338 -27.56 -5.53 -5.50
C MET A 338 -27.97 -5.57 -6.96
N LYS A 339 -26.98 -5.68 -7.84
CA LYS A 339 -27.18 -5.91 -9.27
C LYS A 339 -26.31 -7.08 -9.72
N LYS A 340 -26.92 -8.02 -10.45
CA LYS A 340 -26.18 -9.11 -11.10
C LYS A 340 -25.19 -8.53 -12.11
N TRP A 341 -23.94 -8.97 -12.03
CA TRP A 341 -22.88 -8.60 -12.94
C TRP A 341 -22.65 -9.74 -13.94
N ASN A 342 -23.06 -9.51 -15.17
CA ASN A 342 -22.85 -10.46 -16.26
C ASN A 342 -21.43 -10.29 -16.79
N LEU A 343 -20.57 -11.27 -16.50
CA LEU A 343 -19.19 -11.29 -16.93
C LEU A 343 -18.98 -12.45 -17.93
N GLU A 344 -18.56 -12.11 -19.15
CA GLU A 344 -18.32 -13.11 -20.20
C GLU A 344 -16.84 -13.48 -20.34
N THR A 345 -15.94 -12.60 -19.92
CA THR A 345 -14.50 -12.76 -20.06
C THR A 345 -13.78 -12.40 -18.78
N GLN A 346 -12.57 -12.93 -18.62
CA GLN A 346 -11.73 -12.59 -17.47
C GLN A 346 -11.37 -11.10 -17.45
N VAL A 347 -11.34 -10.52 -16.26
CA VAL A 347 -10.96 -9.12 -16.04
C VAL A 347 -9.47 -8.91 -16.33
N ASN A 348 -9.15 -7.89 -17.11
CA ASN A 348 -7.77 -7.57 -17.48
C ASN A 348 -7.26 -6.26 -16.87
N LYS A 349 -8.15 -5.37 -16.46
CA LYS A 349 -7.82 -3.98 -16.09
C LYS A 349 -8.06 -3.75 -14.59
N PHE A 350 -7.01 -3.32 -13.90
CA PHE A 350 -7.03 -3.04 -12.47
C PHE A 350 -6.43 -1.67 -12.16
N ILE A 351 -6.96 -1.01 -11.13
CA ILE A 351 -6.37 0.19 -10.54
C ILE A 351 -6.18 -0.10 -9.05
N ALA A 352 -4.94 -0.20 -8.61
CA ALA A 352 -4.60 -0.42 -7.20
C ALA A 352 -4.33 0.93 -6.53
N ILE A 353 -5.06 1.23 -5.45
CA ILE A 353 -4.90 2.46 -4.67
C ILE A 353 -4.48 2.07 -3.26
N ASP A 354 -3.33 2.53 -2.83
CA ASP A 354 -2.86 2.37 -1.47
C ASP A 354 -3.08 3.68 -0.71
N SER A 355 -4.11 3.67 0.13
CA SER A 355 -4.48 4.86 0.89
C SER A 355 -3.45 5.18 1.97
N ASN A 356 -2.73 4.21 2.53
CA ASN A 356 -1.75 4.47 3.57
C ASN A 356 -0.47 5.10 3.02
N ASN A 357 -0.09 4.71 1.80
CA ASN A 357 1.09 5.20 1.12
C ASN A 357 0.82 6.41 0.21
N GLN A 358 -0.45 6.70 -0.07
CA GLN A 358 -0.88 7.76 -1.00
C GLN A 358 -0.34 7.51 -2.42
N THR A 359 -0.41 6.26 -2.86
CA THR A 359 0.10 5.79 -4.16
C THR A 359 -0.99 5.08 -4.95
N GLU A 360 -0.86 5.11 -6.27
CA GLU A 360 -1.72 4.38 -7.21
C GLU A 360 -0.88 3.69 -8.29
N ALA A 361 -1.33 2.53 -8.72
CA ALA A 361 -0.85 1.85 -9.91
C ALA A 361 -2.03 1.45 -10.81
N VAL A 362 -1.84 1.60 -12.12
CA VAL A 362 -2.74 1.14 -13.18
C VAL A 362 -2.12 -0.11 -13.80
N LEU A 363 -2.80 -1.24 -13.68
CA LEU A 363 -2.28 -2.54 -14.06
C LEU A 363 -3.14 -3.19 -15.14
N GLN A 364 -2.47 -3.82 -16.10
CA GLN A 364 -3.12 -4.60 -17.14
C GLN A 364 -2.55 -6.01 -17.22
N ARG A 365 -3.42 -7.00 -17.16
CA ARG A 365 -3.05 -8.40 -17.31
C ARG A 365 -2.51 -8.68 -18.72
N ILE A 366 -1.36 -9.33 -18.78
CA ILE A 366 -0.76 -9.87 -20.00
C ILE A 366 -1.40 -11.24 -20.24
N LYS A 367 -2.21 -11.36 -21.30
CA LYS A 367 -3.08 -12.53 -21.53
C LYS A 367 -2.32 -13.85 -21.63
N ASP A 368 -1.13 -13.84 -22.23
CA ASP A 368 -0.36 -15.06 -22.53
C ASP A 368 0.36 -15.64 -21.29
N THR A 369 0.74 -14.79 -20.35
CA THR A 369 1.51 -15.19 -19.15
C THR A 369 0.71 -15.09 -17.86
N ASN A 370 -0.42 -14.36 -17.86
CA ASN A 370 -1.15 -13.89 -16.70
C ASN A 370 -0.35 -12.97 -15.75
N ASN A 371 0.84 -12.50 -16.15
CA ASN A 371 1.56 -11.46 -15.44
C ASN A 371 0.83 -10.12 -15.57
N PHE A 372 1.19 -9.15 -14.71
CA PHE A 372 0.62 -7.80 -14.74
C PHE A 372 1.64 -6.80 -15.26
N SER A 373 1.23 -6.03 -16.24
CA SER A 373 1.95 -4.86 -16.69
C SER A 373 1.54 -3.63 -15.87
N ILE A 374 2.51 -2.91 -15.31
CA ILE A 374 2.32 -1.54 -14.81
C ILE A 374 2.29 -0.60 -16.01
N ILE A 375 1.10 -0.05 -16.27
CA ILE A 375 0.83 0.85 -17.40
C ILE A 375 1.10 2.30 -17.00
N SER A 376 0.79 2.64 -15.75
CA SER A 376 1.08 3.92 -15.13
C SER A 376 1.10 3.77 -13.62
N TYR A 377 1.80 4.65 -12.91
CA TYR A 377 1.73 4.75 -11.46
C TYR A 377 2.02 6.19 -11.04
N SER A 378 1.43 6.64 -9.95
CA SER A 378 1.64 7.98 -9.44
C SER A 378 1.35 8.07 -7.95
N PHE A 379 1.74 9.19 -7.35
CA PHE A 379 1.15 9.59 -6.08
C PHE A 379 -0.29 10.05 -6.28
N VAL A 380 -1.10 9.95 -5.22
CA VAL A 380 -2.48 10.42 -5.16
C VAL A 380 -2.78 11.13 -3.84
N THR A 381 -3.95 11.74 -3.70
CA THR A 381 -4.49 12.16 -2.39
C THR A 381 -5.81 11.46 -2.13
N THR A 382 -5.88 10.63 -1.09
CA THR A 382 -7.11 9.90 -0.75
C THR A 382 -7.95 10.63 0.31
N GLY A 383 -9.14 10.08 0.56
CA GLY A 383 -10.11 10.58 1.54
C GLY A 383 -9.56 10.59 2.95
N LYS A 384 -9.67 11.73 3.63
CA LYS A 384 -9.50 11.86 5.07
C LYS A 384 -10.80 11.51 5.75
N ASP A 385 -10.69 10.83 6.89
CA ASP A 385 -11.80 10.65 7.79
C ASP A 385 -11.80 11.71 8.89
N ASP A 386 -12.88 12.46 9.02
CA ASP A 386 -13.13 13.35 10.17
C ASP A 386 -14.31 12.88 11.04
N GLY A 387 -14.89 11.72 10.70
CA GLY A 387 -16.06 11.14 11.34
C GLY A 387 -17.39 11.78 11.00
N TYR A 388 -17.41 12.95 10.35
CA TYR A 388 -18.62 13.75 10.21
C TYR A 388 -18.92 14.19 8.78
N SER A 389 -18.02 14.93 8.14
CA SER A 389 -18.22 15.55 6.81
C SER A 389 -17.21 15.09 5.75
N SER A 390 -16.27 14.26 6.16
CA SER A 390 -15.24 13.70 5.31
C SER A 390 -15.04 12.23 5.66
N TYR A 391 -15.02 11.39 4.64
CA TYR A 391 -14.86 9.96 4.80
C TYR A 391 -13.53 9.50 4.22
N GLU A 392 -12.97 8.46 4.83
CA GLU A 392 -11.88 7.73 4.20
C GLU A 392 -12.33 7.14 2.86
N THR A 393 -11.39 7.03 1.93
CA THR A 393 -11.62 6.24 0.71
C THR A 393 -11.90 4.79 1.11
N PRO A 394 -13.02 4.19 0.68
CA PRO A 394 -13.42 2.86 1.15
C PRO A 394 -12.43 1.79 0.67
N HIS A 395 -12.06 0.86 1.56
CA HIS A 395 -11.25 -0.31 1.25
C HIS A 395 -12.11 -1.37 0.59
N GLY A 396 -11.60 -2.10 -0.42
CA GLY A 396 -12.39 -3.12 -1.12
C GLY A 396 -12.03 -3.31 -2.58
N ALA A 397 -12.77 -4.20 -3.25
CA ALA A 397 -12.68 -4.45 -4.69
C ALA A 397 -13.97 -3.99 -5.36
N PHE A 398 -13.87 -2.95 -6.19
CA PHE A 398 -15.00 -2.21 -6.72
C PHE A 398 -15.02 -2.26 -8.24
N LEU A 399 -16.17 -2.64 -8.81
CA LEU A 399 -16.38 -2.52 -10.24
C LEU A 399 -16.51 -1.03 -10.62
N ILE A 400 -15.71 -0.56 -11.57
CA ILE A 400 -15.87 0.80 -12.11
C ILE A 400 -17.26 0.93 -12.74
N ALA A 401 -18.05 1.88 -12.24
CA ALA A 401 -19.41 2.10 -12.71
C ALA A 401 -19.42 2.81 -14.06
N PHE A 402 -18.68 3.90 -14.15
CA PHE A 402 -18.57 4.76 -15.34
C PHE A 402 -17.44 5.78 -15.19
N THR A 403 -17.04 6.39 -16.30
CA THR A 403 -16.25 7.62 -16.31
C THR A 403 -17.09 8.81 -16.77
N ARG A 404 -16.61 10.04 -16.56
CA ARG A 404 -17.22 11.27 -17.08
C ARG A 404 -16.19 12.38 -17.27
N PRO A 405 -16.45 13.39 -18.12
CA PRO A 405 -15.47 14.45 -18.42
C PRO A 405 -15.20 15.40 -17.25
N TYR A 406 -16.14 15.53 -16.30
CA TYR A 406 -15.96 16.35 -15.10
C TYR A 406 -16.88 15.88 -13.97
N MET A 407 -16.50 16.17 -12.73
CA MET A 407 -17.31 15.99 -11.53
C MET A 407 -17.56 17.34 -10.87
N LEU A 408 -18.82 17.64 -10.58
CA LEU A 408 -19.19 18.82 -9.80
C LEU A 408 -19.12 18.52 -8.31
N PHE A 409 -18.67 19.49 -7.52
CA PHE A 409 -18.72 19.41 -6.06
C PHE A 409 -19.52 20.55 -5.45
N THR A 410 -20.11 20.28 -4.29
CA THR A 410 -21.02 21.19 -3.62
C THR A 410 -20.29 22.06 -2.60
N GLY A 411 -20.84 23.25 -2.34
CA GLY A 411 -20.48 24.09 -1.21
C GLY A 411 -21.72 24.57 -0.47
N ARG A 412 -21.52 25.08 0.75
CA ARG A 412 -22.61 25.70 1.51
C ARG A 412 -23.02 27.01 0.84
N GLN A 413 -24.31 27.16 0.63
CA GLN A 413 -24.91 28.41 0.20
C GLN A 413 -24.68 29.48 1.27
N ARG A 414 -24.28 30.68 0.85
CA ARG A 414 -24.13 31.85 1.71
C ARG A 414 -25.20 32.89 1.37
N GLU A 415 -25.42 33.85 2.25
CA GLU A 415 -26.29 34.99 1.93
C GLU A 415 -25.75 35.73 0.69
N GLY A 416 -26.63 36.01 -0.27
CA GLY A 416 -26.26 36.64 -1.54
C GLY A 416 -25.57 35.72 -2.57
N ASP A 417 -25.53 34.41 -2.34
CA ASP A 417 -24.90 33.46 -3.28
C ASP A 417 -25.71 33.30 -4.57
N THR A 418 -25.07 33.55 -5.72
CA THR A 418 -25.68 33.50 -7.06
C THR A 418 -25.43 32.18 -7.79
N ARG A 419 -24.67 31.25 -7.17
CA ARG A 419 -24.35 29.96 -7.78
C ARG A 419 -25.58 29.06 -7.86
N LYS A 420 -25.63 28.21 -8.89
CA LYS A 420 -26.73 27.26 -9.11
C LYS A 420 -26.88 26.31 -7.91
N SER A 421 -28.13 26.03 -7.53
CA SER A 421 -28.45 25.02 -6.53
C SER A 421 -27.85 23.66 -6.91
N ALA A 422 -27.36 22.93 -5.92
CA ALA A 422 -26.91 21.55 -6.08
C ALA A 422 -28.04 20.52 -6.01
N GLY A 423 -29.30 20.96 -5.92
CA GLY A 423 -30.47 20.07 -5.79
C GLY A 423 -30.81 19.67 -4.35
N LYS A 424 -30.09 20.19 -3.35
CA LYS A 424 -30.38 20.07 -1.92
C LYS A 424 -30.36 21.46 -1.29
N GLU A 425 -31.33 21.73 -0.42
CA GLU A 425 -31.44 23.01 0.28
C GLU A 425 -30.14 23.35 1.03
N GLY A 426 -29.71 24.61 0.92
CA GLY A 426 -28.47 25.10 1.54
C GLY A 426 -27.18 24.66 0.83
N LEU A 427 -27.26 23.95 -0.31
CA LEU A 427 -26.10 23.58 -1.14
C LEU A 427 -26.16 24.19 -2.53
N VAL A 428 -25.01 24.70 -2.97
CA VAL A 428 -24.77 25.20 -4.32
C VAL A 428 -23.63 24.45 -4.99
N ILE A 429 -23.55 24.50 -6.31
CA ILE A 429 -22.40 23.99 -7.06
C ILE A 429 -21.23 24.94 -6.82
N ALA A 430 -20.18 24.45 -6.17
CA ALA A 430 -19.03 25.27 -5.77
C ALA A 430 -17.87 25.25 -6.77
N GLY A 431 -17.80 24.21 -7.60
CA GLY A 431 -16.76 24.05 -8.61
C GLY A 431 -16.78 22.66 -9.23
N GLU A 432 -15.69 22.34 -9.90
CA GLU A 432 -15.54 21.09 -10.64
C GLU A 432 -14.12 20.51 -10.54
N ALA A 433 -14.03 19.21 -10.79
CA ALA A 433 -12.79 18.50 -11.08
C ALA A 433 -12.88 17.92 -12.49
N GLN A 434 -11.84 18.12 -13.29
CA GLN A 434 -11.75 17.54 -14.63
C GLN A 434 -11.50 16.04 -14.53
N TYR A 435 -12.17 15.29 -15.41
CA TYR A 435 -12.16 13.83 -15.51
C TYR A 435 -12.55 13.14 -14.21
N ALA A 436 -13.46 12.17 -14.29
CA ALA A 436 -13.82 11.43 -13.10
C ALA A 436 -14.15 9.97 -13.42
N VAL A 437 -13.73 9.08 -12.54
CA VAL A 437 -14.04 7.66 -12.56
C VAL A 437 -14.78 7.32 -11.28
N ARG A 438 -15.99 6.80 -11.41
CA ARG A 438 -16.78 6.41 -10.27
C ARG A 438 -16.48 4.96 -9.90
N PHE A 439 -16.03 4.73 -8.68
CA PHE A 439 -15.79 3.37 -8.19
C PHE A 439 -16.60 2.99 -6.95
N SER A 440 -17.02 3.90 -6.06
CA SER A 440 -17.85 3.50 -4.90
C SER A 440 -18.62 4.66 -4.30
N GLY A 441 -19.95 4.66 -4.42
CA GLY A 441 -20.82 5.69 -3.87
C GLY A 441 -20.46 7.07 -4.42
N GLY A 442 -20.16 8.01 -3.52
CA GLY A 442 -19.64 9.34 -3.83
C GLY A 442 -18.10 9.40 -3.95
N ALA A 443 -17.40 8.27 -3.89
CA ALA A 443 -15.97 8.19 -4.09
C ALA A 443 -15.65 8.09 -5.60
N TYR A 444 -14.91 9.09 -6.07
CA TYR A 444 -14.42 9.17 -7.45
C TYR A 444 -12.90 9.26 -7.46
N MET A 445 -12.26 8.71 -8.48
CA MET A 445 -10.94 9.16 -8.92
C MET A 445 -11.16 10.38 -9.80
N HIS A 446 -10.49 11.50 -9.55
CA HIS A 446 -10.71 12.73 -10.31
C HIS A 446 -9.48 13.64 -10.33
N GLY A 447 -9.46 14.60 -11.25
CA GLY A 447 -8.39 15.60 -11.36
C GLY A 447 -8.37 16.59 -10.20
N ILE A 448 -7.62 17.68 -10.32
CA ILE A 448 -7.53 18.66 -9.24
C ILE A 448 -8.86 19.43 -9.13
N PRO A 449 -9.56 19.39 -7.97
CA PRO A 449 -10.80 20.13 -7.79
C PRO A 449 -10.51 21.62 -7.69
N VAL A 450 -11.30 22.43 -8.41
CA VAL A 450 -11.17 23.88 -8.46
C VAL A 450 -12.53 24.53 -8.26
N SER A 451 -12.61 25.44 -7.28
CA SER A 451 -13.81 26.26 -7.08
C SER A 451 -13.98 27.23 -8.25
N TYR A 452 -15.21 27.51 -8.67
CA TYR A 452 -15.45 28.50 -9.71
C TYR A 452 -14.87 29.87 -9.30
N GLY A 453 -14.12 30.49 -10.21
CA GLY A 453 -13.41 31.75 -9.97
C GLY A 453 -12.08 31.62 -9.22
N ALA A 454 -11.63 30.41 -8.87
CA ALA A 454 -10.33 30.23 -8.22
C ALA A 454 -9.16 30.46 -9.21
N SER A 455 -8.06 30.97 -8.67
CA SER A 455 -6.82 31.23 -9.42
C SER A 455 -6.09 29.94 -9.79
N ALA A 456 -5.22 30.03 -10.81
CA ALA A 456 -4.26 28.98 -11.13
C ALA A 456 -3.36 28.60 -9.93
N SER A 457 -3.01 29.58 -9.07
CA SER A 457 -2.23 29.33 -7.85
C SER A 457 -2.97 28.48 -6.83
N THR A 458 -4.30 28.58 -6.75
CA THR A 458 -5.13 27.74 -5.88
C THR A 458 -5.12 26.30 -6.36
N LYS A 459 -5.27 26.09 -7.68
CA LYS A 459 -5.17 24.77 -8.31
C LYS A 459 -3.78 24.15 -8.07
N ALA A 460 -2.72 24.92 -8.29
CA ALA A 460 -1.34 24.47 -8.07
C ALA A 460 -1.08 24.12 -6.60
N TYR A 461 -1.62 24.90 -5.65
CA TYR A 461 -1.53 24.59 -4.23
C TYR A 461 -2.20 23.26 -3.89
N THR A 462 -3.43 23.02 -4.38
CA THR A 462 -4.12 21.73 -4.19
C THR A 462 -3.35 20.59 -4.84
N ALA A 463 -2.83 20.76 -6.05
CA ALA A 463 -2.00 19.76 -6.74
C ALA A 463 -0.73 19.43 -5.96
N SER A 464 -0.14 20.41 -5.26
CA SER A 464 1.05 20.21 -4.44
C SER A 464 0.83 19.29 -3.22
N LYS A 465 -0.41 18.89 -2.93
CA LYS A 465 -0.79 17.98 -1.83
C LYS A 465 -0.83 16.51 -2.25
N ILE A 466 -0.69 16.23 -3.54
CA ILE A 466 -0.60 14.86 -4.05
C ILE A 466 0.62 14.16 -3.41
N GLY A 467 0.40 12.94 -2.90
CA GLY A 467 1.43 12.14 -2.24
C GLY A 467 1.82 12.64 -0.85
N THR A 468 1.01 13.48 -0.20
CA THR A 468 1.29 13.97 1.17
C THR A 468 0.41 13.32 2.23
N TYR A 469 -0.71 13.93 2.60
CA TYR A 469 -1.64 13.40 3.59
C TYR A 469 -2.98 13.14 2.93
N LYS A 470 -3.78 12.27 3.55
CA LYS A 470 -5.20 12.16 3.25
C LYS A 470 -5.84 13.54 3.47
N GLU A 471 -6.27 14.20 2.40
CA GLU A 471 -6.88 15.55 2.43
C GLU A 471 -8.16 15.62 1.57
N SER A 472 -8.54 14.52 0.93
CA SER A 472 -9.76 14.44 0.13
C SER A 472 -11.01 14.16 0.99
N HIS A 473 -12.19 14.32 0.41
CA HIS A 473 -13.47 13.92 1.02
C HIS A 473 -13.95 12.64 0.34
N LYS A 474 -13.45 11.47 0.76
CA LYS A 474 -13.73 10.13 0.19
C LYS A 474 -13.06 9.81 -1.17
N CYS A 475 -12.91 10.79 -2.04
CA CYS A 475 -12.34 10.64 -3.38
C CYS A 475 -10.82 10.31 -3.40
N VAL A 476 -10.30 10.03 -4.59
CA VAL A 476 -8.89 9.94 -4.90
C VAL A 476 -8.57 11.05 -5.89
N ARG A 477 -7.64 11.94 -5.53
CA ARG A 477 -7.23 13.08 -6.38
C ARG A 477 -5.96 12.76 -7.13
N HIS A 478 -5.94 13.18 -8.39
CA HIS A 478 -4.86 12.99 -9.35
C HIS A 478 -4.46 14.32 -9.99
N TYR A 479 -3.28 14.34 -10.63
CA TYR A 479 -2.99 15.35 -11.64
C TYR A 479 -3.95 15.19 -12.82
N ASP A 480 -4.34 16.30 -13.47
CA ASP A 480 -5.42 16.27 -14.48
C ASP A 480 -5.09 15.39 -15.69
N ASP A 481 -3.85 15.43 -16.15
CA ASP A 481 -3.34 14.60 -17.24
C ASP A 481 -3.17 13.12 -16.85
N GLN A 482 -2.87 12.84 -15.57
CA GLN A 482 -2.87 11.46 -15.05
C GLN A 482 -4.28 10.86 -15.10
N ILE A 483 -5.29 11.58 -14.61
CA ILE A 483 -6.66 11.06 -14.62
C ILE A 483 -7.28 11.05 -16.02
N GLU A 484 -6.89 11.98 -16.89
CA GLU A 484 -7.26 11.96 -18.31
C GLU A 484 -6.78 10.66 -18.97
N PHE A 485 -5.51 10.32 -18.76
CA PHE A 485 -4.94 9.05 -19.23
C PHE A 485 -5.74 7.86 -18.69
N ILE A 486 -6.01 7.82 -17.38
CA ILE A 486 -6.78 6.74 -16.75
C ILE A 486 -8.19 6.64 -17.34
N VAL A 487 -8.91 7.76 -17.51
CA VAL A 487 -10.25 7.78 -18.10
C VAL A 487 -10.24 7.23 -19.53
N ASN A 488 -9.27 7.65 -20.34
CA ASN A 488 -9.13 7.15 -21.71
C ASN A 488 -8.79 5.66 -21.74
N TRP A 489 -7.89 5.20 -20.87
CA TRP A 489 -7.54 3.78 -20.74
C TRP A 489 -8.70 2.91 -20.26
N ILE A 490 -9.49 3.39 -19.28
CA ILE A 490 -10.70 2.72 -18.81
C ILE A 490 -11.73 2.60 -19.93
N ASN A 491 -11.97 3.69 -20.66
CA ASN A 491 -12.99 3.70 -21.70
C ASN A 491 -12.61 2.86 -22.91
N GLY A 492 -11.31 2.73 -23.22
CA GLY A 492 -10.85 2.00 -24.39
C GLY A 492 -11.52 2.51 -25.65
N ASN A 493 -12.21 1.61 -26.36
CA ASN A 493 -12.99 1.93 -27.57
C ASN A 493 -14.49 2.12 -27.30
N SER A 494 -14.89 2.29 -26.04
CA SER A 494 -16.30 2.39 -25.68
C SER A 494 -16.99 3.57 -26.37
N THR A 495 -18.14 3.27 -26.96
CA THR A 495 -19.08 4.25 -27.51
C THR A 495 -20.36 4.34 -26.68
N THR A 496 -20.50 3.51 -25.63
CA THR A 496 -21.69 3.46 -24.78
C THR A 496 -21.72 4.65 -23.83
N LYS A 497 -22.71 5.51 -24.01
CA LYS A 497 -22.92 6.71 -23.19
C LYS A 497 -24.24 6.64 -22.44
N GLU A 498 -24.22 7.11 -21.19
CA GLU A 498 -25.41 7.37 -20.38
C GLU A 498 -25.37 8.83 -19.91
N ARG A 499 -26.02 9.73 -20.66
CA ARG A 499 -25.85 11.18 -20.51
C ARG A 499 -24.36 11.54 -20.68
N ASP A 500 -23.76 12.22 -19.69
CA ASP A 500 -22.33 12.58 -19.71
C ASP A 500 -21.40 11.42 -19.32
N ASN A 501 -21.96 10.28 -18.90
CA ASN A 501 -21.18 9.14 -18.43
C ASN A 501 -20.80 8.24 -19.60
N THR A 502 -19.62 7.61 -19.51
CA THR A 502 -19.15 6.57 -20.42
C THR A 502 -19.05 5.27 -19.66
N ILE A 503 -19.65 4.21 -20.19
CA ILE A 503 -19.55 2.87 -19.63
C ILE A 503 -18.29 2.21 -20.21
N PRO A 504 -17.39 1.63 -19.41
CA PRO A 504 -16.18 0.95 -19.95
C PRO A 504 -16.51 -0.14 -20.98
N ASP A 505 -15.65 -0.34 -21.98
CA ASP A 505 -15.81 -1.38 -23.01
C ASP A 505 -15.50 -2.79 -22.48
N GLU A 506 -14.62 -2.88 -21.49
CA GLU A 506 -14.37 -4.07 -20.70
C GLU A 506 -14.38 -3.73 -19.20
N PRO A 507 -14.63 -4.72 -18.32
CA PRO A 507 -14.65 -4.48 -16.89
C PRO A 507 -13.30 -3.97 -16.36
N VAL A 508 -13.36 -2.95 -15.50
CA VAL A 508 -12.22 -2.43 -14.75
C VAL A 508 -12.54 -2.52 -13.26
N ILE A 509 -11.58 -2.96 -12.46
CA ILE A 509 -11.74 -3.07 -11.01
C ILE A 509 -10.77 -2.12 -10.30
N ALA A 510 -11.31 -1.28 -9.42
CA ALA A 510 -10.51 -0.55 -8.44
C ALA A 510 -10.32 -1.40 -7.18
N VAL A 511 -9.06 -1.61 -6.79
CA VAL A 511 -8.66 -2.33 -5.58
C VAL A 511 -8.05 -1.32 -4.62
N VAL A 512 -8.76 -1.02 -3.53
CA VAL A 512 -8.28 -0.10 -2.49
C VAL A 512 -7.74 -0.89 -1.31
N LEU A 513 -6.45 -0.69 -1.01
CA LEU A 513 -5.67 -1.41 0.00
C LEU A 513 -5.81 -0.82 1.39
#